data_AF-M5DP02-F1
#
_entry.id   AF-M5DP02-F1
#
_cell.length_a   1.000
_cell.length_b   1.000
_cell.length_c   1.000
_cell.angle_alpha   90.00
_cell.angle_beta   90.00
_cell.angle_gamma   90.00
#
_symmetry.space_group_name_H-M   'P 1'
#
loop_
_entity.id
_entity.type
_entity.pdbx_description
1 polymer ?
#
loop_
_entity_poly.entity_id
_entity_poly.type
_entity_poly.pdbx_seq_one_letter_code
_entity_poly.pdbx_strand_id
1 'polypeptide(L)'
;MKRTLLILLAAFATTGCATAKYTLVSGEYGWDKRSKGGSERSQYSSETMYKINSQTGETWRMTFDQSKGYFWEAINHINMDAVEK
;
A
#
# COMPACT_ATOMS: atom_id res chain seq x y z
N MET A 1 -27.28 -35.18 11.53
CA MET A 1 -26.80 -34.33 10.42
C MET A 1 -27.13 -32.83 10.59
N LYS A 2 -28.29 -32.42 11.13
CA LYS A 2 -28.63 -30.98 11.31
C LYS A 2 -27.70 -30.19 12.25
N ARG A 3 -27.16 -30.81 13.31
CA ARG A 3 -26.23 -30.15 14.25
C ARG A 3 -24.87 -29.79 13.64
N THR A 4 -24.34 -30.63 12.76
CA THR A 4 -23.04 -30.41 12.11
C THR A 4 -23.09 -29.23 11.14
N LEU A 5 -24.23 -29.05 10.44
CA LEU A 5 -24.45 -27.94 9.51
C LEU A 5 -24.44 -26.58 10.22
N LEU A 6 -25.04 -26.50 11.40
CA LEU A 6 -25.10 -25.27 12.21
C LEU A 6 -23.72 -24.85 12.73
N ILE A 7 -22.86 -25.81 13.07
CA ILE A 7 -21.49 -25.54 13.53
C ILE A 7 -20.63 -25.01 12.37
N LEU A 8 -20.79 -25.57 11.16
CA LEU A 8 -20.12 -25.07 9.95
C LEU A 8 -20.56 -23.65 9.58
N LEU A 9 -21.86 -23.35 9.64
CA LEU A 9 -22.39 -22.00 9.38
C LEU A 9 -21.90 -20.98 10.42
N ALA A 10 -21.84 -21.36 11.70
CA ALA A 10 -21.29 -20.51 12.75
C ALA A 10 -19.79 -20.24 12.55
N ALA A 11 -19.02 -21.26 12.16
CA ALA A 11 -17.59 -21.09 11.86
C ALA A 11 -17.36 -20.10 10.71
N PHE A 12 -18.12 -20.19 9.62
CA PHE A 12 -18.06 -19.25 8.49
C PHE A 12 -18.45 -17.82 8.87
N ALA A 13 -19.43 -17.65 9.77
CA ALA A 13 -19.84 -16.34 10.25
C ALA A 13 -18.81 -15.70 11.21
N THR A 14 -18.06 -16.52 11.96
CA THR A 14 -17.00 -16.04 12.87
C THR A 14 -15.68 -15.76 12.17
N THR A 15 -15.41 -16.41 11.02
CA THR A 15 -14.44 -15.93 10.04
C THR A 15 -15.07 -14.84 9.18
N GLY A 16 -15.76 -13.88 9.80
CA GLY A 16 -16.12 -12.65 9.13
C GLY A 16 -14.84 -12.12 8.50
N CYS A 17 -14.90 -11.79 7.21
CA CYS A 17 -13.81 -11.17 6.47
C CYS A 17 -13.24 -10.03 7.33
N ALA A 18 -12.16 -10.31 8.05
CA ALA A 18 -11.38 -9.29 8.71
C ALA A 18 -10.74 -8.53 7.55
N THR A 19 -11.45 -7.53 7.03
CA THR A 19 -10.91 -6.67 6.00
C THR A 19 -9.68 -6.04 6.65
N ALA A 20 -8.50 -6.44 6.19
CA ALA A 20 -7.28 -5.92 6.77
C ALA A 20 -7.35 -4.40 6.58
N LYS A 21 -7.23 -3.65 7.67
CA LYS A 21 -7.25 -2.17 7.63
C LYS A 21 -6.19 -1.63 6.66
N TYR A 22 -5.11 -2.40 6.47
CA TYR A 22 -4.05 -2.11 5.54
C TYR A 22 -3.81 -3.27 4.58
N THR A 23 -3.67 -2.94 3.30
CA THR A 23 -3.19 -3.85 2.27
C THR A 23 -1.72 -3.55 2.00
N LEU A 24 -0.89 -4.60 1.94
CA LEU A 24 0.50 -4.51 1.51
C LEU A 24 0.60 -4.94 0.05
N VAL A 25 1.22 -4.11 -0.79
CA VAL A 25 1.44 -4.40 -2.21
C VAL A 25 2.88 -4.08 -2.58
N SER A 26 3.48 -4.85 -3.48
CA SER A 26 4.73 -4.44 -4.13
C SER A 26 4.41 -3.66 -5.41
N GLY A 27 5.23 -2.65 -5.68
CA GLY A 27 5.15 -1.87 -6.91
C GLY A 27 6.50 -1.25 -7.22
N GLU A 28 6.69 -0.80 -8.45
CA GLU A 28 7.93 -0.12 -8.82
C GLU A 28 7.92 1.31 -8.29
N TYR A 29 8.94 1.69 -7.54
CA TYR A 29 9.26 3.09 -7.30
C TYR A 29 10.45 3.48 -8.18
N GLY A 30 10.27 4.51 -8.98
CA GLY A 30 11.36 5.06 -9.77
C GLY A 30 11.32 6.57 -9.84
N TRP A 31 12.50 7.16 -10.08
CA TRP A 31 12.63 8.57 -10.41
C TRP A 31 13.59 8.71 -11.60
N ASP A 32 13.23 9.61 -12.52
CA ASP A 32 14.06 10.01 -13.66
C ASP A 32 14.41 11.50 -13.47
N LYS A 33 15.64 11.83 -13.05
CA LYS A 33 16.11 13.21 -13.19
C LYS A 33 16.73 13.35 -14.56
N ARG A 34 16.15 14.26 -15.34
CA ARG A 34 16.84 14.94 -16.42
C ARG A 34 17.48 16.21 -15.87
N SER A 35 18.80 16.33 -16.00
CA SER A 35 19.47 17.62 -15.77
C SER A 35 19.12 18.60 -16.90
N LYS A 36 19.05 19.90 -16.58
CA LYS A 36 18.93 20.99 -17.57
C LYS A 36 20.26 21.06 -18.35
N GLY A 37 20.42 20.22 -19.37
CA GLY A 37 21.66 20.11 -20.14
C GLY A 37 21.79 18.84 -20.98
N GLY A 38 20.92 17.85 -20.79
CA GLY A 38 20.75 16.73 -21.72
C GLY A 38 21.82 15.62 -21.68
N SER A 39 22.91 15.80 -20.94
CA SER A 39 24.02 14.84 -20.89
C SER A 39 23.96 13.84 -19.72
N GLU A 40 23.22 14.15 -18.64
CA GLU A 40 23.12 13.27 -17.47
C GLU A 40 21.67 12.82 -17.25
N ARG A 41 21.44 11.52 -17.46
CA ARG A 41 20.19 10.84 -17.15
C ARG A 41 20.43 9.90 -15.97
N SER A 42 19.87 10.24 -14.81
CA SER A 42 19.84 9.34 -13.66
C SER A 42 18.44 8.76 -13.55
N GLN A 43 18.32 7.47 -13.89
CA GLN A 43 17.09 6.71 -13.76
C GLN A 43 17.29 5.67 -12.66
N TYR A 44 16.46 5.72 -11.64
CA TYR A 44 16.37 4.70 -10.59
C TYR A 44 15.01 4.04 -10.70
N SER A 45 14.96 2.71 -10.66
CA SER A 45 13.74 1.92 -10.47
C SER A 45 14.03 0.78 -9.52
N SER A 46 13.16 0.59 -8.53
CA SER A 46 13.31 -0.48 -7.55
C SER A 46 11.93 -0.95 -7.09
N GLU A 47 11.77 -2.26 -6.98
CA GLU A 47 10.59 -2.84 -6.34
C GLU A 47 10.52 -2.35 -4.89
N THR A 48 9.38 -1.75 -4.56
CA THR A 48 9.13 -1.09 -3.28
C THR A 48 7.81 -1.57 -2.73
N MET A 49 7.77 -1.84 -1.43
CA MET A 49 6.52 -2.17 -0.75
C MET A 49 5.74 -0.91 -0.40
N TYR A 50 4.42 -1.01 -0.55
CA TYR A 50 3.46 0.01 -0.19
C TYR A 50 2.46 -0.54 0.80
N LYS A 51 2.04 0.31 1.73
CA LYS A 51 0.98 0.07 2.69
C LYS A 51 -0.17 1.00 2.33
N ILE A 52 -1.36 0.47 2.11
CA ILE A 52 -2.54 1.25 1.70
C ILE A 52 -3.64 1.02 2.73
N ASN A 53 -4.17 2.11 3.30
CA ASN A 53 -5.35 2.04 4.14
C ASN A 53 -6.58 1.71 3.29
N SER A 54 -7.21 0.56 3.53
CA SER A 54 -8.36 0.09 2.73
C SER A 54 -9.61 0.95 2.89
N GLN A 55 -9.67 1.79 3.93
CA GLN A 55 -10.81 2.68 4.20
C GLN A 55 -10.60 4.10 3.67
N THR A 56 -9.39 4.66 3.84
CA THR A 56 -9.10 6.08 3.51
C THR A 56 -8.33 6.24 2.21
N GLY A 57 -7.71 5.19 1.68
CA GLY A 57 -6.81 5.26 0.53
C GLY A 57 -5.43 5.85 0.85
N GLU A 58 -5.19 6.29 2.09
CA GLU A 58 -3.89 6.80 2.53
C GLU A 58 -2.82 5.74 2.25
N THR A 59 -1.73 6.18 1.63
CA THR A 59 -0.67 5.30 1.15
C THR A 59 0.67 5.69 1.75
N TRP A 60 1.42 4.68 2.19
CA TRP A 60 2.80 4.82 2.65
C TRP A 60 3.73 3.95 1.82
N ARG A 61 4.94 4.45 1.59
CA ARG A 61 6.02 3.74 0.92
C ARG A 61 7.03 3.22 1.94
N MET A 62 7.50 1.98 1.76
CA MET A 62 8.64 1.47 2.51
C MET A 62 9.91 2.18 2.06
N THR A 63 10.59 2.84 3.00
CA THR A 63 11.79 3.64 2.73
C THR A 63 12.87 3.25 3.72
N PHE A 64 14.13 3.23 3.26
CA PHE A 64 15.29 2.97 4.11
C PHE A 64 16.04 4.28 4.38
N ASP A 65 16.34 4.55 5.65
CA ASP A 65 17.24 5.62 6.08
C ASP A 65 18.35 5.02 6.93
N GLN A 66 19.59 5.49 6.77
CA GLN A 66 20.76 4.93 7.46
C GLN A 66 20.65 5.01 8.99
N SER A 67 19.96 6.02 9.53
CA SER A 67 19.79 6.23 10.96
C SER A 67 18.55 5.54 11.53
N LYS A 68 17.52 5.31 10.71
CA LYS A 68 16.21 4.78 11.16
C LYS A 68 15.92 3.35 10.68
N GLY A 69 16.71 2.82 9.77
CA GLY A 69 16.41 1.56 9.08
C GLY A 69 15.20 1.71 8.14
N TYR A 70 14.43 0.64 7.99
CA TYR A 70 13.22 0.63 7.17
C TYR A 70 12.02 1.24 7.92
N PHE A 71 11.34 2.20 7.30
CA PHE A 71 10.15 2.85 7.86
C PHE A 71 9.12 3.16 6.77
N TRP A 72 7.87 3.37 7.19
CA TRP A 72 6.76 3.75 6.31
C TRP A 72 6.69 5.27 6.17
N GLU A 73 7.03 5.78 4.99
CA GLU A 73 6.92 7.20 4.65
C GLU A 73 5.58 7.51 3.97
N ALA A 74 4.85 8.52 4.45
CA ALA A 74 3.57 8.90 3.85
C ALA A 74 3.77 9.49 2.46
N ILE A 75 3.00 9.02 1.48
CA ILE A 75 3.01 9.58 0.12
C ILE A 75 1.94 10.67 0.06
N ASN A 76 2.35 11.93 0.25
CA ASN A 76 1.43 13.09 0.23
C ASN A 76 1.00 13.53 -1.18
N HIS A 77 1.06 12.66 -2.20
CA HIS A 77 0.96 13.05 -3.61
C HIS A 77 -0.23 12.48 -4.38
N ILE A 78 -1.36 12.25 -3.71
CA ILE A 78 -2.63 12.18 -4.45
C ILE A 78 -3.42 13.40 -4.03
N ASN A 79 -3.34 14.46 -4.85
CA ASN A 79 -4.42 15.44 -4.97
C ASN A 79 -5.66 14.63 -5.36
N MET A 80 -6.36 14.08 -4.39
CA MET A 80 -7.75 13.69 -4.59
C MET A 80 -8.51 15.00 -4.61
N ASP A 81 -8.67 15.58 -5.80
CA ASP A 81 -9.80 16.49 -6.00
C ASP A 81 -11.02 15.74 -5.48
N ALA A 82 -11.70 16.36 -4.52
CA ALA A 82 -12.86 15.75 -3.87
C ALA A 82 -13.81 15.26 -4.96
N VAL A 83 -14.11 13.97 -4.96
CA VAL A 83 -15.19 13.43 -5.79
C VAL A 83 -16.48 14.07 -5.26
N GLU A 84 -16.92 15.14 -5.92
CA GLU A 84 -18.25 15.72 -5.69
C GLU A 84 -19.30 14.64 -5.91
N LYS A 85 -20.19 14.50 -4.92
CA LYS A 85 -21.29 13.55 -4.90
C LYS A 85 -22.40 13.94 -5.85
#